data_AF-A0A4Y2BYJ6-F1
#
_entry.id   AF-A0A4Y2BYJ6-F1
#
_cell.length_a   1.000
_cell.length_b   1.000
_cell.length_c   1.000
_cell.angle_alpha   90.00
_cell.angle_beta   90.00
_cell.angle_gamma   90.00
#
_symmetry.space_group_name_H-M   'P 1'
#
loop_
_entity.id
_entity.type
_entity.pdbx_description
1 polymer ?
#
loop_
_entity_poly.entity_id
_entity_poly.type
_entity_poly.pdbx_seq_one_letter_code
_entity_poly.pdbx_strand_id
1 'polypeptide(L)'
;MLKSDFQPDSRAKVMALKHEFFSTVIEPDESIGLYASKLSRVIEQLREVGHPVEDLDQCFQLLSYLLTEYENIVESVYRWKDKDFKFPKVLEEILAEEARLRQ
;
A
#
# COMPACT_ATOMS: atom_id res chain seq x y z
N MET A 1 -20.11 33.20 7.17
CA MET A 1 -19.29 33.26 5.89
C MET A 1 -18.53 31.95 5.67
N LEU A 2 -19.20 30.87 5.10
CA LEU A 2 -18.95 29.53 4.52
C LEU A 2 -17.64 29.51 3.73
N LYS A 3 -16.56 29.21 4.43
CA LYS A 3 -15.30 28.92 3.68
C LYS A 3 -15.36 27.51 3.08
N SER A 4 -16.16 27.29 2.08
CA SER A 4 -15.94 26.09 1.26
C SER A 4 -14.84 26.35 0.22
N ASP A 5 -13.64 26.36 0.70
CA ASP A 5 -12.48 26.46 -0.22
C ASP A 5 -12.41 25.20 -1.10
N PHE A 6 -13.43 24.88 -1.83
CA PHE A 6 -13.24 23.93 -2.94
C PHE A 6 -12.21 24.46 -3.94
N GLN A 7 -10.90 24.05 -3.69
CA GLN A 7 -9.83 24.34 -4.66
C GLN A 7 -9.76 23.22 -5.72
N PRO A 8 -10.50 23.26 -6.84
CA PRO A 8 -10.48 22.31 -7.97
C PRO A 8 -9.08 21.71 -8.19
N ASP A 9 -7.99 22.42 -7.75
CA ASP A 9 -6.62 21.88 -7.86
C ASP A 9 -6.34 20.84 -6.77
N SER A 10 -7.24 20.80 -5.72
CA SER A 10 -7.02 19.87 -4.59
C SER A 10 -7.75 18.54 -4.86
N ARG A 11 -8.94 18.59 -5.69
CA ARG A 11 -9.60 17.31 -6.00
C ARG A 11 -8.85 16.54 -7.08
N ALA A 12 -8.45 17.32 -8.06
CA ALA A 12 -7.66 16.67 -9.12
C ALA A 12 -6.40 16.00 -8.55
N LYS A 13 -5.79 16.74 -7.63
CA LYS A 13 -4.57 16.15 -7.02
C LYS A 13 -4.91 14.88 -6.23
N VAL A 14 -5.96 14.93 -5.44
CA VAL A 14 -6.33 13.73 -4.66
C VAL A 14 -6.68 12.59 -5.61
N MET A 15 -7.44 12.90 -6.68
CA MET A 15 -7.83 11.83 -7.61
C MET A 15 -6.61 11.25 -8.32
N ALA A 16 -5.71 12.09 -8.65
CA ALA A 16 -4.48 11.57 -9.27
C ALA A 16 -3.71 10.65 -8.32
N LEU A 17 -3.59 10.99 -7.09
CA LEU A 17 -2.86 10.14 -6.13
C LEU A 17 -3.61 8.83 -5.86
N LYS A 18 -4.96 8.96 -5.82
CA LYS A 18 -5.70 7.69 -5.62
C LYS A 18 -5.51 6.77 -6.83
N HIS A 19 -5.62 7.47 -7.98
CA HIS A 19 -5.35 6.65 -9.17
C HIS A 19 -3.96 6.01 -9.12
N GLU A 20 -3.01 6.79 -8.79
CA GLU A 20 -1.65 6.25 -8.66
C GLU A 20 -1.59 5.11 -7.63
N PHE A 21 -2.23 5.26 -6.50
CA PHE A 21 -2.16 4.22 -5.46
C PHE A 21 -2.75 2.91 -5.99
N PHE A 22 -3.90 2.95 -6.69
CA PHE A 22 -4.57 1.70 -7.08
C PHE A 22 -3.94 1.14 -8.35
N SER A 23 -3.17 1.97 -8.99
CA SER A 23 -2.59 1.46 -10.26
C SER A 23 -1.15 1.00 -10.05
N THR A 24 -0.70 1.24 -8.86
CA THR A 24 0.70 0.82 -8.60
C THR A 24 0.76 -0.71 -8.47
N VAL A 25 1.50 -1.32 -9.35
CA VAL A 25 1.67 -2.79 -9.33
C VAL A 25 3.17 -3.11 -9.30
N ILE A 26 3.46 -4.30 -8.80
CA ILE A 26 4.89 -4.70 -8.79
C ILE A 26 5.31 -5.08 -10.21
N GLU A 27 6.51 -4.63 -10.66
CA GLU A 27 7.03 -4.95 -12.00
C GLU A 27 7.87 -6.25 -11.96
N PRO A 28 8.01 -7.05 -13.14
CA PRO A 28 8.61 -8.39 -13.28
C PRO A 28 10.05 -8.41 -12.76
N ASP A 29 10.62 -7.38 -12.19
CA ASP A 29 11.99 -7.48 -11.65
C ASP A 29 12.16 -6.51 -10.48
N GLU A 30 11.09 -6.09 -10.15
CA GLU A 30 11.14 -5.13 -9.02
C GLU A 30 11.12 -5.89 -7.70
N SER A 31 12.06 -5.49 -6.76
CA SER A 31 11.99 -6.11 -5.42
C SER A 31 10.74 -5.63 -4.65
N ILE A 32 10.31 -6.47 -3.71
CA ILE A 32 9.14 -6.10 -2.87
C ILE A 32 9.43 -4.79 -2.12
N GLY A 33 10.69 -4.65 -1.72
CA GLY A 33 11.06 -3.40 -1.02
C GLY A 33 10.82 -2.16 -1.90
N LEU A 34 11.25 -2.26 -3.12
CA LEU A 34 11.05 -1.09 -4.00
C LEU A 34 9.57 -0.87 -4.28
N TYR A 35 8.87 -1.88 -4.55
CA TYR A 35 7.40 -1.76 -4.71
C TYR A 35 6.76 -1.11 -3.48
N ALA A 36 7.09 -1.56 -2.27
CA ALA A 36 6.52 -1.00 -1.04
C ALA A 36 6.90 0.47 -0.86
N SER A 37 8.12 0.77 -1.29
CA SER A 37 8.53 2.19 -1.17
C SER A 37 7.65 3.10 -2.03
N LYS A 38 7.32 2.61 -3.24
CA LYS A 38 6.41 3.42 -4.09
C LYS A 38 5.03 3.57 -3.43
N LEU A 39 4.55 2.53 -2.82
CA LEU A 39 3.24 2.63 -2.13
C LEU A 39 3.34 3.57 -0.93
N SER A 40 4.43 3.42 -0.16
CA SER A 40 4.57 4.26 1.05
C SER A 40 4.59 5.76 0.65
N ARG A 41 5.25 5.93 -0.47
CA ARG A 41 5.32 7.35 -0.89
C ARG A 41 3.92 7.90 -1.20
N VAL A 42 3.12 7.19 -1.97
CA VAL A 42 1.78 7.71 -2.35
C VAL A 42 0.87 7.75 -1.11
N ILE A 43 0.99 6.77 -0.16
CA ILE A 43 0.20 6.76 1.08
C ILE A 43 0.50 8.02 1.91
N GLU A 44 1.79 8.35 1.96
CA GLU A 44 2.15 9.55 2.75
C GLU A 44 1.64 10.82 2.06
N GLN A 45 1.70 10.83 0.75
CA GLN A 45 1.19 12.03 0.04
C GLN A 45 -0.32 12.17 0.23
N LEU A 46 -1.02 11.07 0.19
CA LEU A 46 -2.47 11.14 0.44
C LEU A 46 -2.74 11.60 1.88
N ARG A 47 -1.94 11.15 2.80
CA ARG A 47 -2.11 11.60 4.19
C ARG A 47 -1.87 13.11 4.31
N GLU A 48 -0.90 13.61 3.62
CA GLU A 48 -0.53 15.04 3.75
C GLU A 48 -1.62 15.94 3.15
N VAL A 49 -2.36 15.39 2.21
CA VAL A 49 -3.40 16.27 1.61
C VAL A 49 -4.75 15.98 2.25
N GLY A 50 -4.77 15.21 3.43
CA GLY A 50 -5.97 15.09 4.27
C GLY A 50 -6.83 13.89 3.85
N HIS A 51 -6.23 13.00 3.02
CA HIS A 51 -7.00 11.80 2.61
C HIS A 51 -6.20 10.53 2.92
N PRO A 52 -6.09 10.23 4.17
CA PRO A 52 -5.32 9.02 4.52
C PRO A 52 -6.00 7.74 4.01
N VAL A 53 -5.11 6.77 3.72
CA VAL A 53 -5.62 5.46 3.23
C VAL A 53 -5.78 4.53 4.45
N GLU A 54 -6.86 3.82 4.44
CA GLU A 54 -7.12 2.89 5.57
C GLU A 54 -6.16 1.70 5.53
N ASP A 55 -5.94 1.16 6.71
CA ASP A 55 -4.97 0.05 6.82
C ASP A 55 -5.36 -1.11 5.90
N LEU A 56 -6.61 -1.39 5.91
CA LEU A 56 -7.05 -2.53 5.08
C LEU A 56 -6.70 -2.30 3.60
N ASP A 57 -6.94 -1.10 3.14
CA ASP A 57 -6.65 -0.81 1.71
C ASP A 57 -5.14 -0.78 1.45
N GLN A 58 -4.42 -0.32 2.40
CA GLN A 58 -2.94 -0.35 2.21
C GLN A 58 -2.44 -1.80 2.07
N CYS A 59 -2.95 -2.61 3.01
CA CYS A 59 -2.48 -4.01 2.98
C CYS A 59 -3.03 -4.73 1.74
N PHE A 60 -4.26 -4.35 1.39
CA PHE A 60 -4.81 -4.96 0.17
C PHE A 60 -3.92 -4.66 -1.04
N GLN A 61 -3.54 -3.40 -1.19
CA GLN A 61 -2.71 -3.04 -2.36
C GLN A 61 -1.35 -3.74 -2.32
N LEU A 62 -0.74 -3.82 -1.12
CA LEU A 62 0.60 -4.47 -1.01
C LEU A 62 0.52 -5.95 -1.40
N LEU A 63 -0.63 -6.61 -1.18
CA LEU A 63 -0.66 -8.08 -1.31
C LEU A 63 -1.26 -8.48 -2.66
N SER A 64 -1.89 -7.60 -3.42
CA SER A 64 -2.76 -7.92 -4.58
C SER A 64 -1.90 -8.34 -5.77
N TYR A 65 -0.63 -8.06 -5.75
CA TYR A 65 0.06 -8.37 -7.03
C TYR A 65 1.31 -9.19 -6.74
N LEU A 66 1.18 -9.74 -5.54
CA LEU A 66 2.38 -10.56 -5.25
C LEU A 66 2.27 -11.90 -5.98
N LEU A 67 3.45 -12.54 -6.32
CA LEU A 67 3.50 -13.82 -7.06
C LEU A 67 3.02 -14.98 -6.18
N THR A 68 2.75 -16.08 -6.90
CA THR A 68 2.16 -17.25 -6.22
C THR A 68 3.09 -17.78 -5.12
N GLU A 69 4.36 -17.49 -5.20
CA GLU A 69 5.29 -18.01 -4.17
C GLU A 69 5.06 -17.33 -2.82
N TYR A 70 4.24 -16.27 -2.80
CA TYR A 70 4.01 -15.58 -1.50
C TYR A 70 2.64 -15.98 -0.95
N GLU A 71 1.93 -16.93 -1.56
CA GLU A 71 0.51 -17.22 -1.20
C GLU A 71 0.41 -17.69 0.25
N ASN A 72 1.38 -18.47 0.69
CA ASN A 72 1.27 -18.99 2.07
C ASN A 72 1.35 -17.86 3.10
N ILE A 73 2.32 -16.99 2.89
CA ILE A 73 2.44 -15.88 3.88
C ILE A 73 1.23 -14.94 3.76
N VAL A 74 0.69 -14.80 2.60
CA VAL A 74 -0.48 -13.91 2.44
C VAL A 74 -1.67 -14.54 3.19
N GLU A 75 -1.85 -15.83 3.05
CA GLU A 75 -2.95 -16.48 3.79
C GLU A 75 -2.74 -16.36 5.31
N SER A 76 -1.56 -16.49 5.69
CA SER A 76 -1.29 -16.38 7.15
C SER A 76 -1.61 -14.98 7.68
N VAL A 77 -1.24 -13.96 6.92
CA VAL A 77 -1.46 -12.58 7.42
C VAL A 77 -2.95 -12.28 7.44
N TYR A 78 -3.76 -12.88 6.56
CA TYR A 78 -5.21 -12.62 6.56
C TYR A 78 -5.87 -13.13 7.85
N ARG A 79 -5.20 -13.96 8.60
CA ARG A 79 -5.81 -14.52 9.83
C ARG A 79 -5.42 -13.67 11.04
N TRP A 80 -4.67 -12.66 10.79
CA TRP A 80 -4.27 -11.83 11.94
C TRP A 80 -5.48 -11.01 12.42
N LYS A 81 -5.37 -10.70 13.76
CA LYS A 81 -6.37 -9.73 14.28
C LYS A 81 -6.22 -8.37 13.59
N ASP A 82 -7.32 -7.62 13.63
CA ASP A 82 -7.30 -6.30 12.91
C ASP A 82 -6.19 -5.40 13.46
N LYS A 83 -5.94 -5.52 14.74
CA LYS A 83 -4.92 -4.62 15.33
C LYS A 83 -3.52 -4.92 14.78
N ASP A 84 -3.40 -6.14 14.29
CA ASP A 84 -2.04 -6.53 13.80
C ASP A 84 -1.96 -6.39 12.27
N PHE A 85 -3.07 -6.26 11.62
CA PHE A 85 -3.07 -6.16 10.13
C PHE A 85 -2.83 -4.71 9.72
N LYS A 86 -1.58 -4.33 9.86
CA LYS A 86 -1.14 -2.96 9.52
C LYS A 86 0.00 -3.02 8.51
N PHE A 87 0.06 -2.00 7.75
CA PHE A 87 0.98 -2.01 6.60
C PHE A 87 2.42 -2.32 7.04
N PRO A 88 2.98 -1.68 8.04
CA PRO A 88 4.40 -1.93 8.38
C PRO A 88 4.62 -3.38 8.84
N LYS A 89 3.71 -3.80 9.59
CA LYS A 89 3.92 -5.19 10.07
C LYS A 89 3.75 -6.20 8.93
N VAL A 90 2.73 -6.06 8.12
CA VAL A 90 2.57 -6.96 6.95
C VAL A 90 3.82 -6.88 6.05
N LEU A 91 4.27 -5.66 5.80
CA LEU A 91 5.48 -5.50 4.96
C LEU A 91 6.68 -6.23 5.55
N GLU A 92 6.83 -6.11 6.82
CA GLU A 92 7.96 -6.82 7.45
C GLU A 92 7.88 -8.32 7.20
N GLU A 93 6.72 -8.91 7.27
CA GLU A 93 6.57 -10.38 7.06
C GLU A 93 6.82 -10.75 5.59
N ILE A 94 6.36 -9.87 4.78
CA ILE A 94 6.56 -10.18 3.35
C ILE A 94 8.04 -10.06 2.98
N LEU A 95 8.71 -9.10 3.56
CA LEU A 95 10.14 -8.96 3.25
C LEU A 95 10.94 -10.15 3.83
N ALA A 96 10.52 -10.56 4.98
CA ALA A 96 11.20 -11.74 5.53
C ALA A 96 11.00 -12.96 4.62
N GLU A 97 9.80 -13.10 4.10
CA GLU A 97 9.56 -14.21 3.17
C GLU A 97 10.39 -14.07 1.89
N GLU A 98 10.42 -12.85 1.35
CA GLU A 98 11.28 -12.64 0.16
C GLU A 98 12.73 -13.06 0.43
N ALA A 99 13.28 -12.69 1.58
CA ALA A 99 14.67 -13.06 1.91
C ALA A 99 14.81 -14.59 1.99
N ARG A 100 13.81 -15.25 2.56
CA ARG A 100 13.85 -16.73 2.66
C ARG A 100 13.83 -17.38 1.26
N LEU A 101 13.07 -16.85 0.31
CA LEU A 101 12.94 -17.45 -1.02
C LEU A 101 14.21 -17.22 -1.85
N ARG A 102 14.89 -16.17 -1.55
CA ARG A 102 16.08 -15.84 -2.38
C ARG A 102 17.33 -16.51 -1.80
N GLN A 103 17.29 -17.26 -0.73
CA GLN A 103 18.43 -18.04 -0.22
C GLN A 103 18.59 -19.32 -1.04
#